data_AF-A0A6H5L852-F1
#
_entry.id   AF-A0A6H5L852-F1
#
_cell.length_a   1.000
_cell.length_b   1.000
_cell.length_c   1.000
_cell.angle_alpha   90.00
_cell.angle_beta   90.00
_cell.angle_gamma   90.00
#
_symmetry.space_group_name_H-M   'P 1'
#
loop_
_entity.id
_entity.type
_entity.pdbx_description
1 polymer ?
#
loop_
_entity_poly.entity_id
_entity_poly.type
_entity_poly.pdbx_seq_one_letter_code
_entity_poly.pdbx_strand_id
1 'polypeptide(L)'
;MEKRVTDVWGVPTFMKVVIKRISGVRYVVAPYEADAQLGFLARNGHVDAVITEDSDIMLFGCTRVVFKLDRDGTGQEVDLREVFSRRNDELDMRGMNEDDLMTLCALSGCDYLPSVHGMGLKKAYRMVSRHKEATAEDLESGQV
;
A
#
# COMPACT_ATOMS: atom_id res chain seq x y z
N MET A 1 -15.49 -29.59 -15.13
CA MET A 1 -14.10 -29.54 -15.65
C MET A 1 -13.55 -28.17 -15.28
N GLU A 2 -12.98 -28.06 -14.08
CA GLU A 2 -12.54 -26.78 -13.52
C GLU A 2 -11.14 -26.48 -14.08
N LYS A 3 -11.06 -25.54 -15.03
CA LYS A 3 -9.77 -25.09 -15.56
C LYS A 3 -9.00 -24.45 -14.41
N ARG A 4 -7.82 -24.99 -14.09
CA ARG A 4 -6.97 -24.41 -13.05
C ARG A 4 -6.47 -23.06 -13.54
N VAL A 5 -6.38 -22.08 -12.62
CA VAL A 5 -5.87 -20.71 -12.86
C VAL A 5 -4.54 -20.72 -13.64
N THR A 6 -3.74 -21.79 -13.51
CA THR A 6 -2.46 -22.02 -14.20
C THR A 6 -2.53 -22.22 -15.71
N ASP A 7 -3.71 -22.51 -16.25
CA ASP A 7 -3.87 -22.93 -17.65
C ASP A 7 -4.29 -21.74 -18.55
N VAL A 8 -4.61 -20.59 -17.95
CA VAL A 8 -5.18 -19.42 -18.65
C VAL A 8 -4.13 -18.33 -18.91
N TRP A 9 -3.10 -18.20 -18.05
CA TRP A 9 -2.22 -17.02 -18.03
C TRP A 9 -0.74 -17.27 -18.37
N GLY A 10 -0.38 -18.40 -18.97
CA GLY A 10 1.02 -18.61 -19.41
C GLY A 10 2.05 -18.61 -18.27
N VAL A 11 1.66 -19.02 -17.07
CA VAL A 11 2.55 -19.06 -15.89
C VAL A 11 3.82 -19.88 -16.20
N PRO A 12 5.03 -19.33 -16.02
CA PRO A 12 6.28 -20.04 -16.25
C PRO A 12 6.32 -21.37 -15.50
N THR A 13 6.84 -22.42 -16.17
CA THR A 13 6.87 -23.79 -15.63
C THR A 13 7.52 -23.87 -14.24
N PHE A 14 8.54 -23.05 -13.98
CA PHE A 14 9.20 -22.98 -12.68
C PHE A 14 8.26 -22.51 -11.55
N MET A 15 7.43 -21.49 -11.78
CA MET A 15 6.42 -21.06 -10.78
C MET A 15 5.43 -22.17 -10.47
N LYS A 16 5.01 -22.95 -11.48
CA LYS A 16 4.13 -24.11 -11.27
C LYS A 16 4.77 -25.16 -10.36
N VAL A 17 6.09 -25.35 -10.44
CA VAL A 17 6.83 -26.28 -9.57
C VAL A 17 6.89 -25.76 -8.13
N VAL A 18 7.18 -24.47 -7.93
CA VAL A 18 7.23 -23.85 -6.60
C VAL A 18 5.86 -23.93 -5.93
N ILE A 19 4.81 -23.52 -6.63
CA ILE A 19 3.43 -23.55 -6.14
C ILE A 19 3.00 -24.97 -5.75
N LYS A 20 3.37 -25.99 -6.54
CA LYS A 20 3.02 -27.39 -6.26
C LYS A 20 3.74 -27.95 -5.03
N ARG A 21 4.86 -27.34 -4.60
CA ARG A 21 5.58 -27.71 -3.38
C ARG A 21 4.96 -27.13 -2.11
N ILE A 22 4.13 -26.09 -2.22
CA ILE A 22 3.45 -25.46 -1.08
C ILE A 22 2.06 -26.11 -0.96
N SER A 23 2.00 -27.37 -0.52
CA SER A 23 0.73 -28.09 -0.37
C SER A 23 -0.13 -27.43 0.71
N GLY A 24 -1.40 -27.17 0.40
CA GLY A 24 -2.38 -26.61 1.34
C GLY A 24 -2.53 -25.09 1.30
N VAL A 25 -1.75 -24.37 0.48
CA VAL A 25 -1.88 -22.92 0.31
C VAL A 25 -2.63 -22.60 -0.98
N ARG A 26 -3.68 -21.78 -0.86
CA ARG A 26 -4.40 -21.24 -2.03
C ARG A 26 -3.57 -20.14 -2.67
N TYR A 27 -3.56 -20.07 -3.99
CA TYR A 27 -2.88 -19.03 -4.74
C TYR A 27 -3.76 -18.54 -5.89
N VAL A 28 -3.48 -17.33 -6.34
CA VAL A 28 -4.04 -16.72 -7.53
C VAL A 28 -2.88 -16.15 -8.35
N VAL A 29 -3.05 -16.10 -9.67
CA VAL A 29 -2.11 -15.44 -10.56
C VAL A 29 -2.64 -14.04 -10.80
N ALA A 30 -1.89 -13.02 -10.38
CA ALA A 30 -2.23 -11.64 -10.66
C ALA A 30 -2.21 -11.40 -12.19
N PRO A 31 -3.14 -10.60 -12.75
CA PRO A 31 -3.11 -10.24 -14.17
C PRO A 31 -1.86 -9.42 -14.54
N TYR A 32 -1.35 -8.63 -13.59
CA TYR A 32 -0.17 -7.79 -13.72
C TYR A 32 0.67 -7.88 -12.43
N GLU A 33 0.78 -6.79 -11.66
CA GLU A 33 1.56 -6.76 -10.43
C GLU A 33 0.87 -7.46 -9.27
N ALA A 34 1.68 -8.15 -8.47
CA ALA A 34 1.21 -8.86 -7.29
C ALA A 34 0.69 -7.88 -6.22
N ASP A 35 1.37 -6.77 -5.97
CA ASP A 35 0.96 -5.79 -4.96
C ASP A 35 -0.37 -5.12 -5.30
N ALA A 36 -0.61 -4.78 -6.57
CA ALA A 36 -1.90 -4.30 -7.02
C ALA A 36 -3.02 -5.33 -6.81
N GLN A 37 -2.75 -6.62 -7.07
CA GLN A 37 -3.72 -7.70 -6.82
C GLN A 37 -3.97 -7.93 -5.32
N LEU A 38 -2.93 -7.84 -4.48
CA LEU A 38 -3.04 -7.94 -3.03
C LEU A 38 -3.83 -6.76 -2.45
N GLY A 39 -3.56 -5.54 -2.95
CA GLY A 39 -4.33 -4.33 -2.68
C GLY A 39 -5.80 -4.49 -2.98
N PHE A 40 -6.13 -5.00 -4.16
CA PHE A 40 -7.51 -5.31 -4.53
C PHE A 40 -8.14 -6.31 -3.54
N LEU A 41 -7.45 -7.39 -3.19
CA LEU A 41 -7.98 -8.39 -2.25
C LEU A 41 -8.22 -7.81 -0.85
N ALA A 42 -7.29 -6.98 -0.35
CA ALA A 42 -7.41 -6.34 0.95
C ALA A 42 -8.59 -5.37 0.99
N ARG A 43 -8.70 -4.48 -0.01
CA ARG A 43 -9.80 -3.51 -0.11
C ARG A 43 -11.18 -4.14 -0.21
N ASN A 44 -11.28 -5.34 -0.80
CA ASN A 44 -12.54 -6.08 -0.90
C ASN A 44 -12.80 -7.00 0.31
N GLY A 45 -11.96 -6.96 1.35
CA GLY A 45 -12.13 -7.77 2.56
C GLY A 45 -11.89 -9.26 2.36
N HIS A 46 -11.12 -9.65 1.33
CA HIS A 46 -10.74 -11.05 1.11
C HIS A 46 -9.54 -11.50 1.95
N VAL A 47 -8.76 -10.55 2.48
CA VAL A 47 -7.59 -10.80 3.35
C VAL A 47 -7.56 -9.81 4.50
N ASP A 48 -7.07 -10.24 5.66
CA ASP A 48 -6.96 -9.41 6.88
C ASP A 48 -5.64 -8.63 6.97
N ALA A 49 -4.58 -9.14 6.35
CA ALA A 49 -3.25 -8.54 6.32
C ALA A 49 -2.49 -9.00 5.06
N VAL A 50 -1.56 -8.16 4.60
CA VAL A 50 -0.65 -8.50 3.51
C VAL A 50 0.78 -8.61 4.03
N ILE A 51 1.52 -9.63 3.58
CA ILE A 51 2.94 -9.80 3.91
C ILE A 51 3.73 -9.46 2.65
N THR A 52 4.55 -8.41 2.70
CA THR A 52 5.39 -7.96 1.59
C THR A 52 6.52 -7.07 2.12
N GLU A 53 7.60 -6.93 1.35
CA GLU A 53 8.64 -5.93 1.61
C GLU A 53 8.38 -4.62 0.86
N ASP A 54 7.42 -4.61 -0.06
CA ASP A 54 7.11 -3.46 -0.88
C ASP A 54 6.18 -2.49 -0.16
N SER A 55 6.58 -1.21 -0.09
CA SER A 55 5.81 -0.17 0.56
C SER A 55 4.61 0.31 -0.26
N ASP A 56 4.60 0.08 -1.58
CA ASP A 56 3.56 0.56 -2.49
C ASP A 56 2.19 -0.06 -2.15
N ILE A 57 2.20 -1.21 -1.48
CA ILE A 57 0.99 -1.88 -0.99
C ILE A 57 0.11 -0.97 -0.11
N MET A 58 0.72 -0.03 0.63
CA MET A 58 0.02 0.92 1.47
C MET A 58 -0.80 1.93 0.63
N LEU A 59 -0.31 2.27 -0.57
CA LEU A 59 -1.01 3.16 -1.50
C LEU A 59 -2.14 2.45 -2.25
N PHE A 60 -2.09 1.13 -2.34
CA PHE A 60 -3.17 0.32 -2.91
C PHE A 60 -4.34 0.08 -1.94
N GLY A 61 -4.35 0.73 -0.77
CA GLY A 61 -5.43 0.66 0.22
C GLY A 61 -5.35 -0.55 1.15
N CYS A 62 -4.19 -1.19 1.27
CA CYS A 62 -3.95 -2.17 2.33
C CYS A 62 -3.71 -1.47 3.65
N THR A 63 -4.65 -1.60 4.60
CA THR A 63 -4.52 -0.95 5.90
C THR A 63 -3.56 -1.66 6.84
N ARG A 64 -3.38 -2.98 6.72
CA ARG A 64 -2.53 -3.79 7.59
C ARG A 64 -1.51 -4.57 6.79
N VAL A 65 -0.24 -4.31 7.04
CA VAL A 65 0.88 -4.88 6.29
C VAL A 65 1.93 -5.41 7.27
N VAL A 66 2.50 -6.56 6.99
CA VAL A 66 3.61 -7.14 7.76
C VAL A 66 4.86 -7.15 6.89
N PHE A 67 5.85 -6.38 7.30
CA PHE A 67 7.16 -6.29 6.67
C PHE A 67 8.18 -7.17 7.41
N LYS A 68 9.29 -7.50 6.75
CA LYS A 68 10.46 -8.17 7.32
C LYS A 68 10.13 -9.48 8.04
N LEU A 69 9.24 -10.27 7.45
CA LEU A 69 8.87 -11.57 8.03
C LEU A 69 10.07 -12.54 7.93
N ASP A 70 10.60 -12.94 9.08
CA ASP A 70 11.70 -13.88 9.17
C ASP A 70 11.22 -15.35 9.14
N ARG A 71 12.19 -16.28 9.18
CA ARG A 71 11.92 -17.73 9.15
C ARG A 71 11.30 -18.25 10.44
N ASP A 72 11.47 -17.51 11.53
CA ASP A 72 10.94 -17.85 12.85
C ASP A 72 9.50 -17.30 13.03
N GLY A 73 8.98 -16.59 12.02
CA GLY A 73 7.62 -16.06 11.98
C GLY A 73 7.48 -14.69 12.63
N THR A 74 8.58 -14.00 12.91
CA THR A 74 8.58 -12.64 13.45
C THR A 74 8.61 -11.62 12.32
N GLY A 75 7.76 -10.59 12.39
CA GLY A 75 7.69 -9.52 11.41
C GLY A 75 7.34 -8.18 12.05
N GLN A 76 7.36 -7.12 11.24
CA GLN A 76 7.02 -5.75 11.63
C GLN A 76 5.68 -5.39 11.04
N GLU A 77 4.65 -5.34 11.88
CA GLU A 77 3.32 -4.90 11.47
C GLU A 77 3.25 -3.37 11.38
N VAL A 78 2.67 -2.89 10.29
CA VAL A 78 2.25 -1.50 10.10
C VAL A 78 0.75 -1.50 9.85
N ASP A 79 0.03 -0.75 10.68
CA ASP A 79 -1.40 -0.48 10.51
C ASP A 79 -1.59 1.00 10.17
N LEU A 80 -2.00 1.30 8.93
CA LEU A 80 -2.21 2.66 8.45
C LEU A 80 -3.19 3.45 9.31
N ARG A 81 -4.16 2.76 9.94
CA ARG A 81 -5.11 3.41 10.86
C ARG A 81 -4.39 3.94 12.09
N GLU A 82 -3.39 3.22 12.57
CA GLU A 82 -2.54 3.68 13.67
C GLU A 82 -1.61 4.81 13.23
N VAL A 83 -1.05 4.73 12.02
CA VAL A 83 -0.20 5.79 11.44
C VAL A 83 -0.97 7.12 11.36
N PHE A 84 -2.24 7.08 10.95
CA PHE A 84 -3.08 8.28 10.86
C PHE A 84 -3.69 8.75 12.19
N SER A 85 -3.54 7.97 13.27
CA SER A 85 -4.14 8.28 14.58
C SER A 85 -3.11 8.61 15.66
N ARG A 86 -1.92 8.03 15.57
CA ARG A 86 -0.88 8.15 16.59
C ARG A 86 0.11 9.26 16.25
N ARG A 87 0.57 9.96 17.27
CA ARG A 87 1.59 10.99 17.11
C ARG A 87 2.91 10.32 16.78
N ASN A 88 3.61 10.85 15.78
CA ASN A 88 4.96 10.45 15.42
C ASN A 88 5.86 11.70 15.48
N ASP A 89 7.02 11.59 16.14
CA ASP A 89 7.90 12.72 16.40
C ASP A 89 8.69 13.19 15.16
N GLU A 90 8.82 12.35 14.14
CA GLU A 90 9.52 12.69 12.90
C GLU A 90 8.58 13.25 11.83
N LEU A 91 7.46 12.56 11.59
CA LEU A 91 6.45 12.89 10.58
C LEU A 91 5.06 12.59 11.15
N ASP A 92 4.41 13.64 11.66
CA ASP A 92 3.13 13.52 12.35
C ASP A 92 1.95 13.40 11.37
N MET A 93 1.68 12.20 10.88
CA MET A 93 0.63 11.93 9.89
C MET A 93 -0.79 11.91 10.48
N ARG A 94 -0.97 12.41 11.70
CA ARG A 94 -2.28 12.42 12.36
C ARG A 94 -3.31 13.19 11.56
N GLY A 95 -4.48 12.59 11.40
CA GLY A 95 -5.59 13.18 10.65
C GLY A 95 -5.38 13.19 9.14
N MET A 96 -4.26 12.68 8.60
CA MET A 96 -4.13 12.40 7.17
C MET A 96 -5.03 11.23 6.76
N ASN A 97 -5.40 11.19 5.48
CA ASN A 97 -6.11 10.06 4.88
C ASN A 97 -5.25 9.39 3.79
N GLU A 98 -5.79 8.36 3.15
CA GLU A 98 -5.10 7.63 2.07
C GLU A 98 -4.78 8.52 0.86
N ASP A 99 -5.66 9.47 0.51
CA ASP A 99 -5.42 10.41 -0.60
C ASP A 99 -4.28 11.39 -0.30
N ASP A 100 -4.16 11.84 0.95
CA ASP A 100 -3.05 12.67 1.41
C ASP A 100 -1.73 11.89 1.31
N LEU A 101 -1.74 10.62 1.69
CA LEU A 101 -0.57 9.73 1.58
C LEU A 101 -0.19 9.48 0.13
N MET A 102 -1.18 9.26 -0.75
CA MET A 102 -0.95 9.11 -2.19
C MET A 102 -0.36 10.38 -2.80
N THR A 103 -0.90 11.55 -2.42
CA THR A 103 -0.39 12.85 -2.86
C THR A 103 1.04 13.06 -2.38
N LEU A 104 1.33 12.72 -1.12
CA LEU A 104 2.67 12.79 -0.55
C LEU A 104 3.67 11.96 -1.38
N CYS A 105 3.34 10.72 -1.69
CA CYS A 105 4.18 9.81 -2.48
C CYS A 105 4.35 10.29 -3.93
N ALA A 106 3.28 10.72 -4.59
CA ALA A 106 3.35 11.25 -5.95
C ALA A 106 4.25 12.49 -6.06
N LEU A 107 4.23 13.34 -5.03
CA LEU A 107 5.05 14.54 -4.93
C LEU A 107 6.53 14.24 -4.64
N SER A 108 6.79 13.31 -3.71
CA SER A 108 8.16 12.90 -3.36
C SER A 108 8.80 11.95 -4.36
N GLY A 109 8.03 11.41 -5.29
CA GLY A 109 8.40 10.38 -6.24
C GLY A 109 8.09 8.96 -5.72
N CYS A 110 7.71 8.09 -6.65
CA CYS A 110 7.50 6.66 -6.46
C CYS A 110 7.91 5.91 -7.74
N ASP A 111 7.77 4.58 -7.76
CA ASP A 111 8.17 3.76 -8.91
C ASP A 111 7.39 4.10 -10.20
N TYR A 112 6.20 4.70 -10.04
CA TYR A 112 5.34 5.11 -11.15
C TYR A 112 5.62 6.53 -11.66
N LEU A 113 6.12 7.43 -10.81
CA LEU A 113 6.26 8.84 -11.10
C LEU A 113 7.59 9.39 -10.57
N PRO A 114 8.38 10.09 -11.42
CA PRO A 114 9.57 10.77 -10.93
C PRO A 114 9.18 11.87 -9.93
N SER A 115 10.06 12.10 -8.96
CA SER A 115 9.85 13.17 -7.99
C SER A 115 9.81 14.54 -8.65
N VAL A 116 9.00 15.45 -8.10
CA VAL A 116 9.01 16.84 -8.54
C VAL A 116 10.36 17.46 -8.20
N HIS A 117 10.92 18.26 -9.10
CA HIS A 117 12.26 18.83 -8.92
C HIS A 117 12.40 19.58 -7.58
N GLY A 118 13.38 19.17 -6.77
CA GLY A 118 13.63 19.74 -5.44
C GLY A 118 12.53 19.42 -4.41
N MET A 119 11.76 18.35 -4.62
CA MET A 119 10.70 17.89 -3.73
C MET A 119 11.04 16.52 -3.14
N GLY A 120 11.53 16.52 -1.90
CA GLY A 120 11.68 15.31 -1.09
C GLY A 120 10.53 15.14 -0.09
N LEU A 121 10.48 14.00 0.59
CA LEU A 121 9.41 13.61 1.50
C LEU A 121 9.03 14.70 2.52
N LYS A 122 9.99 15.28 3.25
CA LYS A 122 9.72 16.34 4.24
C LYS A 122 9.14 17.62 3.64
N LYS A 123 9.47 17.93 2.39
CA LYS A 123 8.95 19.14 1.70
C LYS A 123 7.55 18.87 1.15
N ALA A 124 7.34 17.69 0.56
CA ALA A 124 6.02 17.23 0.13
C ALA A 124 5.04 17.16 1.31
N TYR A 125 5.46 16.58 2.44
CA TYR A 125 4.67 16.52 3.67
C TYR A 125 4.21 17.91 4.14
N ARG A 126 5.14 18.87 4.26
CA ARG A 126 4.78 20.25 4.63
C ARG A 126 3.79 20.90 3.66
N MET A 127 3.84 20.54 2.38
CA MET A 127 2.91 21.09 1.38
C MET A 127 1.52 20.48 1.52
N VAL A 128 1.43 19.16 1.69
CA VAL A 128 0.17 18.43 1.91
C VAL A 128 -0.51 18.89 3.20
N SER A 129 0.23 18.97 4.32
CA SER A 129 -0.33 19.44 5.60
C SER A 129 -0.89 20.86 5.52
N ARG A 130 -0.18 21.79 4.85
CA ARG A 130 -0.64 23.17 4.67
C ARG A 130 -1.89 23.27 3.81
N HIS A 131 -1.96 22.49 2.73
CA HIS A 131 -3.13 22.51 1.85
C HIS A 131 -4.38 22.03 2.61
N LYS A 132 -4.21 21.02 3.45
CA LYS A 132 -5.28 20.49 4.30
C LYS A 132 -5.81 21.52 5.30
N GLU A 133 -4.93 22.25 5.98
CA GLU A 133 -5.31 23.36 6.88
C GLU A 133 -6.13 24.42 6.14
N ALA A 134 -5.68 24.87 4.96
CA ALA A 134 -6.40 25.85 4.15
C ALA A 134 -7.80 25.35 3.73
N THR A 135 -7.92 24.10 3.27
CA THR A 135 -9.23 23.54 2.90
C THR A 135 -10.19 23.40 4.09
N ALA A 136 -9.67 23.17 5.30
CA ALA A 136 -10.50 23.12 6.50
C ALA A 136 -11.03 24.52 6.87
N GLU A 137 -10.18 25.55 6.77
CA GLU A 137 -10.57 26.95 6.99
C GLU A 137 -11.59 27.46 5.95
N ASP A 138 -11.46 27.05 4.69
CA ASP A 138 -12.40 27.39 3.61
C ASP A 138 -13.79 26.76 3.83
N LEU A 139 -13.84 25.53 4.34
CA LEU A 139 -15.09 24.85 4.72
C LEU A 139 -15.76 25.49 5.94
N GLU A 140 -14.98 25.98 6.91
CA GLU A 140 -15.51 26.66 8.11
C GLU A 140 -15.94 28.12 7.84
N SER A 141 -15.33 28.79 6.87
CA SER A 141 -15.64 30.17 6.49
C SER A 141 -16.81 30.31 5.50
N GLY A 142 -17.38 29.21 5.02
CA GLY A 142 -18.60 29.20 4.20
C GLY A 142 -18.43 29.83 2.81
N GLN A 143 -17.21 29.85 2.27
CA GLN A 143 -16.94 30.29 0.91
C GLN A 143 -16.97 29.10 -0.07
N VAL A 144 -18.17 28.52 -0.27
CA VAL A 144 -18.50 27.69 -1.45
C VAL A 144 -19.88 28.10 -1.96
#